data_AF-A0A8S0H1G7-F1
#
_entry.id   AF-A0A8S0H1G7-F1
#
_cell.length_a   1.000
_cell.length_b   1.000
_cell.length_c   1.000
_cell.angle_alpha   90.00
_cell.angle_beta   90.00
_cell.angle_gamma   90.00
#
_symmetry.space_group_name_H-M   'P 1'
#
loop_
_entity.id
_entity.type
_entity.pdbx_description
1 polymer ?
#
loop_
_entity_poly.entity_id
_entity_poly.type
_entity_poly.pdbx_seq_one_letter_code
_entity_poly.pdbx_strand_id
1 'polypeptide(L)'
;MPFRFIVSSALLLLSSVCLAQGPAPAISYTRDIQPIFTEKCVACHACYDSACQLNLGSGEGASRGASKIPVYDGERSKAQAPTRLFYDATGQRAWQQKGFYSVLDAQGSQAALMARMLELGHRTPLQPNAKLPSEIALGLSRENMCPQPAEFDAYAGAHPKEGMPLAVTGLTDQQYLTLQRWLASGAPIDEQGLAPSARESLQVAQWENLLNAPGARESLVARWLYEHLFLAHLYFEGGEPGHFFQWVRSRTPVASPST
;
A
#
# COMPACT_ATOMS: atom_id res chain seq x y z
N MET A 1 61.76 33.97 -15.27
CA MET A 1 60.94 32.73 -15.32
C MET A 1 59.64 32.92 -14.51
N PRO A 2 58.71 33.83 -14.91
CA PRO A 2 57.52 34.19 -14.11
C PRO A 2 56.30 33.30 -14.40
N PHE A 3 56.44 32.28 -15.25
CA PHE A 3 55.32 31.44 -15.69
C PHE A 3 55.02 30.25 -14.76
N ARG A 4 55.90 29.93 -13.80
CA ARG A 4 55.71 28.79 -12.88
C ARG A 4 54.81 29.10 -11.69
N PHE A 5 54.68 30.35 -11.29
CA PHE A 5 53.81 30.74 -10.17
C PHE A 5 52.34 30.95 -10.58
N ILE A 6 52.08 31.27 -11.85
CA ILE A 6 50.71 31.49 -12.34
C ILE A 6 49.98 30.15 -12.56
N VAL A 7 50.69 29.08 -12.92
CA VAL A 7 50.09 27.76 -13.16
C VAL A 7 49.66 27.07 -11.86
N SER A 8 50.40 27.25 -10.75
CA SER A 8 50.02 26.64 -9.46
C SER A 8 48.78 27.27 -8.84
N SER A 9 48.52 28.57 -9.07
CA SER A 9 47.29 29.22 -8.58
C SER A 9 46.05 28.85 -9.38
N ALA A 10 46.20 28.43 -10.64
CA ALA A 10 45.08 28.00 -11.48
C ALA A 10 44.59 26.58 -11.13
N LEU A 11 45.46 25.68 -10.66
CA LEU A 11 45.06 24.32 -10.27
C LEU A 11 44.41 24.22 -8.88
N LEU A 12 44.60 25.20 -7.99
CA LEU A 12 43.98 25.22 -6.66
C LEU A 12 42.54 25.77 -6.66
N LEU A 13 42.12 26.45 -7.72
CA LEU A 13 40.76 27.01 -7.85
C LEU A 13 39.75 26.05 -8.50
N LEU A 14 40.19 24.92 -9.05
CA LEU A 14 39.33 23.92 -9.71
C LEU A 14 38.91 22.75 -8.79
N SER A 15 39.44 22.67 -7.58
CA SER A 15 39.23 21.55 -6.65
C SER A 15 38.10 21.73 -5.63
N SER A 16 37.38 22.87 -5.64
CA SER A 16 36.49 23.24 -4.51
C SER A 16 34.98 23.27 -4.81
N VAL A 17 34.49 22.53 -5.80
CA VAL A 17 33.03 22.34 -5.98
C VAL A 17 32.68 20.85 -5.98
N CYS A 18 33.07 20.14 -4.92
CA CYS A 18 32.28 18.99 -4.47
C CYS A 18 31.13 19.55 -3.62
N LEU A 19 30.01 19.88 -4.26
CA LEU A 19 28.76 20.01 -3.53
C LEU A 19 28.45 18.63 -2.92
N ALA A 20 28.71 18.48 -1.62
CA ALA A 20 28.21 17.34 -0.87
C ALA A 20 26.68 17.37 -1.00
N GLN A 21 26.14 16.49 -1.84
CA GLN A 21 24.71 16.26 -1.87
C GLN A 21 24.35 15.74 -0.47
N GLY A 22 23.52 16.49 0.26
CA GLY A 22 22.97 16.04 1.53
C GLY A 22 22.29 14.68 1.36
N PRO A 23 22.10 13.92 2.44
CA PRO A 23 21.41 12.63 2.36
C PRO A 23 20.08 12.82 1.61
N ALA A 24 19.85 11.97 0.62
CA ALA A 24 18.59 12.00 -0.12
C ALA A 24 17.42 11.96 0.88
N PRO A 25 16.37 12.77 0.67
CA PRO A 25 15.24 12.80 1.58
C PRO A 25 14.69 11.39 1.79
N ALA A 26 14.33 11.06 3.03
CA ALA A 26 13.78 9.75 3.35
C ALA A 26 12.52 9.47 2.51
N ILE A 27 12.43 8.24 2.02
CA ILE A 27 11.30 7.78 1.21
C ILE A 27 10.07 7.67 2.11
N SER A 28 9.00 8.37 1.76
CA SER A 28 7.70 8.30 2.43
C SER A 28 6.80 7.32 1.67
N TYR A 29 6.07 6.47 2.39
CA TYR A 29 5.14 5.56 1.75
C TYR A 29 4.04 6.35 1.03
N THR A 30 3.38 7.26 1.73
CA THR A 30 2.25 8.01 1.15
C THR A 30 2.66 8.92 0.00
N ARG A 31 3.82 9.60 0.10
CA ARG A 31 4.27 10.54 -0.93
C ARG A 31 4.89 9.82 -2.14
N ASP A 32 5.71 8.80 -1.90
CA ASP A 32 6.60 8.26 -2.94
C ASP A 32 6.20 6.85 -3.40
N ILE A 33 5.57 6.04 -2.54
CA ILE A 33 5.28 4.62 -2.81
C ILE A 33 3.82 4.40 -3.22
N GLN A 34 2.88 4.95 -2.46
CA GLN A 34 1.45 4.80 -2.72
C GLN A 34 1.06 5.28 -4.13
N PRO A 35 1.61 6.38 -4.69
CA PRO A 35 1.31 6.75 -6.07
C PRO A 35 1.79 5.71 -7.08
N ILE A 36 2.96 5.09 -6.86
CA ILE A 36 3.48 4.02 -7.72
C ILE A 36 2.57 2.79 -7.64
N PHE A 37 2.18 2.37 -6.42
CA PHE A 37 1.24 1.26 -6.26
C PHE A 37 -0.11 1.55 -6.91
N THR A 38 -0.63 2.76 -6.74
CA THR A 38 -1.90 3.20 -7.35
C THR A 38 -1.84 3.10 -8.86
N GLU A 39 -0.78 3.58 -9.48
CA GLU A 39 -0.64 3.58 -10.94
C GLU A 39 -0.33 2.19 -11.51
N LYS A 40 0.48 1.39 -10.83
CA LYS A 40 1.12 0.19 -11.41
C LYS A 40 0.64 -1.14 -10.85
N CYS A 41 -0.04 -1.15 -9.70
CA CYS A 41 -0.32 -2.39 -8.97
C CYS A 41 -1.80 -2.55 -8.58
N VAL A 42 -2.46 -1.46 -8.17
CA VAL A 42 -3.82 -1.49 -7.60
C VAL A 42 -4.84 -2.08 -8.58
N ALA A 43 -4.66 -1.94 -9.89
CA ALA A 43 -5.54 -2.57 -10.88
C ALA A 43 -5.73 -4.09 -10.66
N CYS A 44 -4.71 -4.78 -10.14
CA CYS A 44 -4.79 -6.20 -9.78
C CYS A 44 -4.78 -6.45 -8.26
N HIS A 45 -4.37 -5.46 -7.47
CA HIS A 45 -4.16 -5.54 -6.03
C HIS A 45 -5.00 -4.51 -5.23
N ALA A 46 -6.28 -4.29 -5.58
CA ALA A 46 -7.14 -3.28 -4.91
C ALA A 46 -8.16 -3.85 -3.89
N CYS A 47 -8.54 -5.12 -4.02
CA CYS A 47 -9.78 -5.63 -3.43
C CYS A 47 -9.59 -7.03 -2.81
N TYR A 48 -10.65 -7.58 -2.21
CA TYR A 48 -10.61 -8.92 -1.60
C TYR A 48 -10.43 -10.04 -2.64
N ASP A 49 -10.81 -9.80 -3.88
CA ASP A 49 -10.60 -10.69 -5.03
C ASP A 49 -9.22 -10.54 -5.67
N SER A 50 -8.36 -9.65 -5.15
CA SER A 50 -6.98 -9.53 -5.61
C SER A 50 -6.25 -10.87 -5.53
N ALA A 51 -5.33 -11.09 -6.46
CA ALA A 51 -4.47 -12.26 -6.45
C ALA A 51 -3.79 -12.39 -5.08
N CYS A 52 -3.93 -13.56 -4.46
CA CYS A 52 -3.39 -13.86 -3.14
C CYS A 52 -3.88 -12.93 -2.02
N GLN A 53 -5.04 -12.29 -2.19
CA GLN A 53 -5.58 -11.25 -1.30
C GLN A 53 -4.61 -10.08 -1.03
N LEU A 54 -3.56 -9.91 -1.84
CA LEU A 54 -2.60 -8.83 -1.63
C LEU A 54 -3.24 -7.51 -2.06
N ASN A 55 -3.41 -6.60 -1.11
CA ASN A 55 -4.01 -5.29 -1.33
C ASN A 55 -2.93 -4.20 -1.19
N LEU A 56 -2.71 -3.41 -2.25
CA LEU A 56 -1.71 -2.35 -2.31
C LEU A 56 -2.35 -0.96 -2.39
N GLY A 57 -3.67 -0.86 -2.15
CA GLY A 57 -4.40 0.41 -2.13
C GLY A 57 -4.13 1.25 -0.87
N SER A 58 -3.61 0.63 0.19
CA SER A 58 -3.31 1.30 1.46
C SER A 58 -2.09 0.70 2.15
N GLY A 59 -1.49 1.45 3.07
CA GLY A 59 -0.37 0.98 3.88
C GLY A 59 -0.75 -0.25 4.71
N GLU A 60 -1.93 -0.26 5.33
CA GLU A 60 -2.45 -1.42 6.07
C GLU A 60 -2.63 -2.65 5.17
N GLY A 61 -3.04 -2.45 3.91
CA GLY A 61 -3.11 -3.53 2.91
C GLY A 61 -1.74 -4.11 2.60
N ALA A 62 -0.75 -3.25 2.36
CA ALA A 62 0.61 -3.64 2.06
C ALA A 62 1.26 -4.35 3.26
N SER A 63 1.04 -3.86 4.49
CA SER A 63 1.56 -4.43 5.73
C SER A 63 0.94 -5.78 6.08
N ARG A 64 -0.36 -5.96 5.80
CA ARG A 64 -1.06 -7.25 5.94
C ARG A 64 -0.37 -8.34 5.12
N GLY A 65 0.07 -8.01 3.90
CA GLY A 65 0.72 -8.94 2.98
C GLY A 65 -0.26 -9.82 2.22
N ALA A 66 0.18 -11.02 1.87
CA ALA A 66 -0.53 -11.95 0.99
C ALA A 66 -1.02 -13.20 1.75
N SER A 67 -1.99 -13.91 1.19
CA SER A 67 -2.52 -15.17 1.71
C SER A 67 -2.81 -16.15 0.58
N LYS A 68 -2.63 -17.44 0.87
CA LYS A 68 -3.04 -18.54 -0.01
C LYS A 68 -4.53 -18.90 0.13
N ILE A 69 -5.21 -18.32 1.12
CA ILE A 69 -6.60 -18.67 1.43
C ILE A 69 -7.50 -18.10 0.31
N PRO A 70 -8.35 -18.90 -0.34
CA PRO A 70 -9.32 -18.38 -1.30
C PRO A 70 -10.39 -17.54 -0.59
N VAL A 71 -10.80 -16.42 -1.20
CA VAL A 71 -11.94 -15.62 -0.73
C VAL A 71 -13.26 -16.20 -1.24
N TYR A 72 -13.26 -16.64 -2.50
CA TYR A 72 -14.40 -17.31 -3.10
C TYR A 72 -14.11 -18.80 -3.20
N ASP A 73 -14.42 -19.51 -2.13
CA ASP A 73 -14.48 -20.97 -2.11
C ASP A 73 -15.93 -21.41 -2.33
N GLY A 74 -16.24 -21.88 -3.53
CA GLY A 74 -17.59 -22.34 -3.91
C GLY A 74 -17.98 -23.68 -3.27
N GLU A 75 -17.03 -24.44 -2.75
CA GLU A 75 -17.24 -25.75 -2.13
C GLU A 75 -17.49 -25.64 -0.62
N ARG A 76 -17.33 -24.45 -0.04
CA ARG A 76 -17.44 -24.25 1.41
C ARG A 76 -18.83 -24.60 1.94
N SER A 77 -18.88 -25.50 2.91
CA SER A 77 -20.10 -25.85 3.66
C SER A 77 -20.30 -25.01 4.92
N LYS A 78 -19.32 -24.16 5.27
CA LYS A 78 -19.33 -23.31 6.47
C LYS A 78 -18.97 -21.88 6.13
N ALA A 79 -19.34 -20.97 7.04
CA ALA A 79 -18.90 -19.59 6.98
C ALA A 79 -17.38 -19.51 7.21
N GLN A 80 -16.69 -18.77 6.35
CA GLN A 80 -15.29 -18.44 6.52
C GLN A 80 -15.16 -17.16 7.37
N ALA A 81 -14.12 -17.09 8.19
CA ALA A 81 -13.83 -15.86 8.93
C ALA A 81 -13.45 -14.74 7.94
N PRO A 82 -14.03 -13.54 8.06
CA PRO A 82 -13.72 -12.45 7.15
C PRO A 82 -12.30 -11.89 7.42
N THR A 83 -11.72 -11.31 6.37
CA THR A 83 -10.35 -10.76 6.34
C THR A 83 -10.36 -9.29 5.87
N ARG A 84 -11.39 -8.54 6.25
CA ARG A 84 -11.61 -7.16 5.84
C ARG A 84 -10.58 -6.22 6.47
N LEU A 85 -9.89 -5.46 5.62
CA LEU A 85 -8.97 -4.41 6.08
C LEU A 85 -9.73 -3.42 6.96
N PHE A 86 -9.08 -2.96 8.03
CA PHE A 86 -9.62 -2.02 9.03
C PHE A 86 -10.77 -2.52 9.92
N TYR A 87 -11.20 -3.78 9.78
CA TYR A 87 -12.28 -4.34 10.60
C TYR A 87 -11.91 -5.63 11.31
N ASP A 88 -11.29 -6.58 10.60
CA ASP A 88 -11.17 -7.95 11.11
C ASP A 88 -9.85 -8.23 11.82
N ALA A 89 -8.83 -7.40 11.61
CA ALA A 89 -7.55 -7.37 12.32
C ALA A 89 -6.85 -6.03 12.09
N THR A 90 -5.96 -5.67 13.01
CA THR A 90 -5.12 -4.47 12.93
C THR A 90 -3.68 -4.86 13.20
N GLY A 91 -2.77 -4.41 12.34
CA GLY A 91 -1.35 -4.66 12.49
C GLY A 91 -0.90 -6.04 12.03
N GLN A 92 0.36 -6.11 11.60
CA GLN A 92 0.94 -7.25 10.89
C GLN A 92 0.79 -8.59 11.63
N ARG A 93 1.02 -8.62 12.94
CA ARG A 93 0.96 -9.86 13.74
C ARG A 93 -0.44 -10.47 13.80
N ALA A 94 -1.48 -9.62 13.89
CA ALA A 94 -2.87 -10.09 13.89
C ALA A 94 -3.25 -10.69 12.53
N TRP A 95 -2.75 -10.10 11.44
CA TRP A 95 -2.91 -10.65 10.09
C TRP A 95 -2.19 -11.98 9.90
N GLN A 96 -0.97 -12.12 10.43
CA GLN A 96 -0.23 -13.39 10.39
C GLN A 96 -0.98 -14.53 11.08
N GLN A 97 -1.65 -14.25 12.20
CA GLN A 97 -2.51 -15.22 12.90
C GLN A 97 -3.73 -15.66 12.07
N LYS A 98 -4.13 -14.86 11.08
CA LYS A 98 -5.18 -15.19 10.10
C LYS A 98 -4.65 -15.86 8.83
N GLY A 99 -3.37 -16.25 8.80
CA GLY A 99 -2.78 -16.96 7.66
C GLY A 99 -2.28 -16.05 6.54
N PHE A 100 -2.00 -14.78 6.84
CA PHE A 100 -1.26 -13.91 5.93
C PHE A 100 0.25 -14.01 6.18
N TYR A 101 1.06 -13.72 5.17
CA TYR A 101 2.51 -13.63 5.26
C TYR A 101 3.00 -12.32 4.68
N SER A 102 4.07 -11.77 5.27
CA SER A 102 4.63 -10.50 4.80
C SER A 102 5.20 -10.64 3.40
N VAL A 103 4.91 -9.65 2.55
CA VAL A 103 5.57 -9.45 1.27
C VAL A 103 6.65 -8.37 1.32
N LEU A 104 6.71 -7.62 2.43
CA LEU A 104 7.58 -6.46 2.63
C LEU A 104 8.83 -6.79 3.46
N ASP A 105 8.77 -7.82 4.29
CA ASP A 105 9.86 -8.15 5.22
C ASP A 105 10.93 -8.97 4.52
N ALA A 106 12.20 -8.61 4.73
CA ALA A 106 13.32 -9.49 4.45
C ALA A 106 13.33 -10.67 5.44
N GLN A 107 13.69 -11.87 4.97
CA GLN A 107 13.79 -13.07 5.81
C GLN A 107 15.22 -13.59 5.82
N GLY A 108 15.92 -13.39 6.94
CA GLY A 108 17.34 -13.73 7.06
C GLY A 108 18.18 -12.98 6.03
N SER A 109 18.87 -13.71 5.15
CA SER A 109 19.65 -13.13 4.05
C SER A 109 18.83 -12.90 2.77
N GLN A 110 17.54 -13.23 2.75
CA GLN A 110 16.68 -13.05 1.58
C GLN A 110 15.99 -11.69 1.61
N ALA A 111 16.04 -10.98 0.48
CA ALA A 111 15.26 -9.76 0.29
C ALA A 111 13.75 -10.04 0.38
N ALA A 112 12.97 -8.99 0.63
CA ALA A 112 11.51 -9.05 0.67
C ALA A 112 10.93 -9.72 -0.58
N LEU A 113 9.85 -10.49 -0.44
CA LEU A 113 9.20 -11.17 -1.57
C LEU A 113 8.78 -10.17 -2.65
N MET A 114 8.27 -9.00 -2.27
CA MET A 114 7.95 -7.93 -3.22
C MET A 114 9.19 -7.49 -3.99
N ALA A 115 10.33 -7.28 -3.34
CA ALA A 115 11.57 -6.85 -3.99
C ALA A 115 12.01 -7.86 -5.06
N ARG A 116 11.90 -9.16 -4.75
CA ARG A 116 12.25 -10.26 -5.65
C ARG A 116 11.28 -10.39 -6.83
N MET A 117 9.97 -10.24 -6.59
CA MET A 117 8.96 -10.23 -7.67
C MET A 117 9.13 -9.05 -8.62
N LEU A 118 9.46 -7.86 -8.08
CA LEU A 118 9.77 -6.67 -8.88
C LEU A 118 11.06 -6.85 -9.68
N GLU A 119 12.10 -7.42 -9.06
CA GLU A 119 13.37 -7.70 -9.74
C GLU A 119 13.19 -8.69 -10.89
N LEU A 120 12.39 -9.75 -10.70
CA LEU A 120 12.05 -10.71 -11.76
C LEU A 120 11.36 -10.01 -12.94
N GLY A 121 10.36 -9.16 -12.67
CA GLY A 121 9.63 -8.43 -13.70
C GLY A 121 10.52 -7.43 -14.45
N HIS A 122 11.44 -6.78 -13.72
CA HIS A 122 12.37 -5.81 -14.29
C HIS A 122 13.48 -6.46 -15.12
N ARG A 123 13.99 -7.64 -14.73
CA ARG A 123 15.03 -8.37 -15.48
C ARG A 123 14.49 -9.08 -16.72
N THR A 124 13.20 -9.36 -16.78
CA THR A 124 12.58 -10.09 -17.88
C THR A 124 11.35 -9.35 -18.41
N PRO A 125 11.54 -8.12 -18.92
CA PRO A 125 10.42 -7.29 -19.35
C PRO A 125 9.72 -7.90 -20.56
N LEU A 126 8.40 -7.80 -20.56
CA LEU A 126 7.59 -8.14 -21.72
C LEU A 126 7.72 -7.05 -22.78
N GLN A 127 7.64 -7.44 -24.05
CA GLN A 127 7.70 -6.50 -25.17
C GLN A 127 6.51 -5.53 -25.11
N PRO A 128 6.73 -4.20 -25.00
CA PRO A 128 5.65 -3.24 -24.95
C PRO A 128 4.77 -3.31 -26.20
N ASN A 129 3.45 -3.21 -26.02
CA ASN A 129 2.45 -3.25 -27.10
C ASN A 129 2.49 -4.52 -27.97
N ALA A 130 3.12 -5.59 -27.50
CA ALA A 130 3.13 -6.88 -28.17
C ALA A 130 2.14 -7.84 -27.49
N LYS A 131 1.70 -8.85 -28.25
CA LYS A 131 0.95 -9.97 -27.68
C LYS A 131 1.84 -10.71 -26.66
N LEU A 132 1.25 -11.08 -25.53
CA LEU A 132 1.93 -11.87 -24.52
C LEU A 132 2.35 -13.24 -25.07
N PRO A 133 3.50 -13.78 -24.61
CA PRO A 133 3.87 -15.15 -24.89
C PRO A 133 2.78 -16.13 -24.46
N SER A 134 2.55 -17.19 -25.25
CA SER A 134 1.47 -18.16 -25.00
C SER A 134 1.64 -18.94 -23.69
N GLU A 135 2.86 -19.02 -23.17
CA GLU A 135 3.17 -19.65 -21.90
C GLU A 135 2.63 -18.86 -20.68
N ILE A 136 2.32 -17.57 -20.83
CA ILE A 136 1.73 -16.76 -19.75
C ILE A 136 0.22 -16.89 -19.81
N ALA A 137 -0.33 -17.74 -18.96
CA ALA A 137 -1.78 -17.92 -18.84
C ALA A 137 -2.40 -16.74 -18.07
N LEU A 138 -3.30 -15.98 -18.70
CA LEU A 138 -4.13 -14.96 -18.04
C LEU A 138 -5.62 -15.30 -18.17
N GLY A 139 -6.47 -14.54 -17.47
CA GLY A 139 -7.92 -14.63 -17.60
C GLY A 139 -8.60 -15.26 -16.38
N LEU A 140 -9.90 -15.54 -16.54
CA LEU A 140 -10.79 -15.94 -15.43
C LEU A 140 -10.42 -17.29 -14.80
N SER A 141 -9.79 -18.18 -15.56
CA SER A 141 -9.38 -19.51 -15.10
C SER A 141 -7.94 -19.56 -14.61
N ARG A 142 -7.23 -18.42 -14.53
CA ARG A 142 -5.86 -18.39 -14.02
C ARG A 142 -5.90 -18.74 -12.52
N GLU A 143 -5.19 -19.80 -12.15
CA GLU A 143 -4.94 -20.10 -10.76
C GLU A 143 -3.95 -19.09 -10.18
N ASN A 144 -4.32 -18.48 -9.05
CA ASN A 144 -3.44 -17.53 -8.38
C ASN A 144 -2.26 -18.27 -7.75
N MET A 145 -1.06 -18.00 -8.26
CA MET A 145 0.18 -18.50 -7.71
C MET A 145 0.66 -17.56 -6.62
N CYS A 146 0.60 -18.04 -5.38
CA CYS A 146 0.88 -17.26 -4.17
C CYS A 146 2.12 -17.80 -3.46
N PRO A 147 3.32 -17.65 -4.04
CA PRO A 147 4.53 -18.15 -3.42
C PRO A 147 4.77 -17.43 -2.09
N GLN A 148 5.16 -18.20 -1.08
CA GLN A 148 5.77 -17.65 0.14
C GLN A 148 7.23 -17.27 -0.13
N PRO A 149 7.87 -16.45 0.73
CA PRO A 149 9.27 -16.06 0.56
C PRO A 149 10.23 -17.24 0.31
N ALA A 150 10.03 -18.36 1.01
CA ALA A 150 10.82 -19.58 0.86
C ALA A 150 10.56 -20.34 -0.46
N GLU A 151 9.43 -20.11 -1.12
CA GLU A 151 9.01 -20.80 -2.35
C GLU A 151 9.38 -20.01 -3.62
N PHE A 152 9.84 -18.77 -3.47
CA PHE A 152 10.06 -17.86 -4.59
C PHE A 152 11.05 -18.42 -5.64
N ASP A 153 12.15 -19.06 -5.24
CA ASP A 153 13.15 -19.52 -6.21
C ASP A 153 12.59 -20.62 -7.13
N ALA A 154 11.75 -21.50 -6.57
CA ALA A 154 11.03 -22.50 -7.36
C ALA A 154 10.03 -21.84 -8.32
N TYR A 155 9.28 -20.84 -7.83
CA TYR A 155 8.38 -20.05 -8.65
C TYR A 155 9.10 -19.35 -9.81
N ALA A 156 10.18 -18.62 -9.53
CA ALA A 156 10.93 -17.87 -10.53
C ALA A 156 11.59 -18.80 -11.58
N GLY A 157 12.03 -19.99 -11.18
CA GLY A 157 12.54 -21.00 -12.09
C GLY A 157 11.47 -21.55 -13.04
N ALA A 158 10.25 -21.79 -12.54
CA ALA A 158 9.13 -22.28 -13.34
C ALA A 158 8.46 -21.19 -14.19
N HIS A 159 8.47 -19.95 -13.72
CA HIS A 159 7.77 -18.81 -14.31
C HIS A 159 8.69 -17.59 -14.54
N PRO A 160 9.76 -17.73 -15.35
CA PRO A 160 10.81 -16.70 -15.46
C PRO A 160 10.34 -15.38 -16.07
N LYS A 161 9.17 -15.34 -16.72
CA LYS A 161 8.57 -14.13 -17.33
C LYS A 161 7.38 -13.58 -16.54
N GLU A 162 7.08 -14.14 -15.37
CA GLU A 162 5.89 -13.79 -14.57
C GLU A 162 6.25 -13.00 -13.29
N GLY A 163 7.22 -12.11 -13.39
CA GLY A 163 7.47 -11.09 -12.38
C GLY A 163 6.45 -9.95 -12.44
N MET A 164 6.46 -9.08 -11.44
CA MET A 164 5.48 -8.00 -11.30
C MET A 164 6.06 -6.63 -11.69
N PRO A 165 5.27 -5.69 -12.22
CA PRO A 165 3.87 -5.85 -12.66
C PRO A 165 3.73 -6.73 -13.91
N LEU A 166 2.91 -7.78 -13.84
CA LEU A 166 2.71 -8.73 -14.94
C LEU A 166 1.66 -8.21 -15.92
N ALA A 167 1.94 -8.32 -17.23
CA ALA A 167 0.98 -8.07 -18.30
C ALA A 167 0.35 -6.67 -18.34
N VAL A 168 0.97 -5.69 -17.68
CA VAL A 168 0.59 -4.28 -17.67
C VAL A 168 1.81 -3.41 -17.97
N THR A 169 1.64 -2.09 -17.99
CA THR A 169 2.79 -1.18 -18.10
C THR A 169 3.73 -1.40 -16.92
N GLY A 170 4.98 -1.73 -17.22
CA GLY A 170 6.01 -1.92 -16.20
C GLY A 170 6.35 -0.64 -15.45
N LEU A 171 7.24 -0.79 -14.47
CA LEU A 171 7.82 0.33 -13.74
C LEU A 171 8.84 1.05 -14.62
N THR A 172 8.91 2.37 -14.52
CA THR A 172 10.10 3.10 -14.97
C THR A 172 11.29 2.75 -14.08
N ASP A 173 12.51 2.94 -14.57
CA ASP A 173 13.73 2.70 -13.78
C ASP A 173 13.72 3.49 -12.46
N GLN A 174 13.22 4.73 -12.49
CA GLN A 174 13.08 5.57 -11.29
C GLN A 174 12.07 4.99 -10.30
N GLN A 175 10.91 4.51 -10.78
CA GLN A 175 9.89 3.88 -9.94
C GLN A 175 10.44 2.59 -9.33
N TYR A 176 11.08 1.74 -10.13
CA TYR A 176 11.73 0.51 -9.67
C TYR A 176 12.77 0.78 -8.58
N LEU A 177 13.70 1.71 -8.81
CA LEU A 177 14.74 2.06 -7.83
C LEU A 177 14.16 2.65 -6.55
N THR A 178 13.06 3.41 -6.64
CA THR A 178 12.36 3.97 -5.48
C THR A 178 11.77 2.86 -4.62
N LEU A 179 11.05 1.91 -5.23
CA LEU A 179 10.51 0.75 -4.53
C LEU A 179 11.61 -0.12 -3.90
N GLN A 180 12.69 -0.40 -4.64
CA GLN A 180 13.80 -1.21 -4.13
C GLN A 180 14.49 -0.56 -2.92
N ARG A 181 14.75 0.75 -2.96
CA ARG A 181 15.32 1.46 -1.80
C ARG A 181 14.38 1.46 -0.61
N TRP A 182 13.09 1.65 -0.83
CA TRP A 182 12.09 1.61 0.23
C TRP A 182 12.03 0.22 0.89
N LEU A 183 11.95 -0.85 0.10
CA LEU A 183 11.97 -2.23 0.59
C LEU A 183 13.28 -2.56 1.33
N ALA A 184 14.42 -2.12 0.81
CA ALA A 184 15.73 -2.31 1.46
C ALA A 184 15.83 -1.56 2.80
N SER A 185 15.08 -0.45 2.98
CA SER A 185 14.98 0.27 4.25
C SER A 185 13.99 -0.34 5.25
N GLY A 186 13.46 -1.54 4.97
CA GLY A 186 12.46 -2.21 5.80
C GLY A 186 11.01 -1.77 5.52
N ALA A 187 10.78 -1.15 4.37
CA ALA A 187 9.46 -0.74 3.89
C ALA A 187 8.65 0.09 4.92
N PRO A 188 9.22 1.15 5.52
CA PRO A 188 8.51 1.94 6.51
C PRO A 188 7.25 2.55 5.91
N ILE A 189 6.14 2.41 6.61
CA ILE A 189 4.86 3.00 6.24
C ILE A 189 4.64 4.18 7.18
N ASP A 190 4.64 5.40 6.63
CA ASP A 190 4.29 6.57 7.40
C ASP A 190 2.78 6.54 7.68
N GLU A 191 2.41 6.25 8.92
CA GLU A 191 1.05 6.43 9.40
C GLU A 191 0.74 7.93 9.41
N GLN A 192 0.14 8.46 8.33
CA GLN A 192 -0.58 9.73 8.45
C GLN A 192 -1.88 9.45 9.21
N GLY A 193 -1.82 9.59 10.53
CA GLY A 193 -3.01 9.89 11.31
C GLY A 193 -3.54 11.25 10.85
N LEU A 194 -4.46 11.24 9.87
CA LEU A 194 -5.17 12.44 9.44
C LEU A 194 -6.01 12.93 10.61
N ALA A 195 -5.52 13.99 11.27
CA ALA A 195 -6.29 14.68 12.30
C ALA A 195 -7.25 15.66 11.62
N PRO A 196 -8.52 15.73 12.07
CA PRO A 196 -9.44 16.72 11.55
C PRO A 196 -8.90 18.13 11.82
N SER A 197 -9.06 19.05 10.86
CA SER A 197 -8.80 20.47 11.08
C SER A 197 -9.72 21.03 12.17
N ALA A 198 -9.45 22.24 12.66
CA ALA A 198 -10.33 22.90 13.64
C ALA A 198 -11.76 23.08 13.11
N ARG A 199 -11.92 23.36 11.80
CA ARG A 199 -13.24 23.51 11.18
C ARG A 199 -13.96 22.17 11.03
N GLU A 200 -13.24 21.12 10.65
CA GLU A 200 -13.79 19.76 10.57
C GLU A 200 -14.20 19.28 11.95
N SER A 201 -13.36 19.48 12.97
CA SER A 201 -13.64 19.10 14.36
C SER A 201 -14.93 19.74 14.89
N LEU A 202 -15.19 21.01 14.55
CA LEU A 202 -16.44 21.69 14.92
C LEU A 202 -17.66 21.03 14.27
N GLN A 203 -17.57 20.65 13.00
CA GLN A 203 -18.66 19.97 12.30
C GLN A 203 -18.85 18.55 12.80
N VAL A 204 -17.78 17.81 13.09
CA VAL A 204 -17.83 16.49 13.76
C VAL A 204 -18.62 16.62 15.06
N ALA A 205 -18.30 17.56 15.93
CA ALA A 205 -19.00 17.76 17.20
C ALA A 205 -20.50 18.08 17.01
N GLN A 206 -20.85 18.86 15.98
CA GLN A 206 -22.27 19.15 15.67
C GLN A 206 -23.03 17.88 15.26
N TRP A 207 -22.45 17.06 14.38
CA TRP A 207 -23.04 15.81 13.95
C TRP A 207 -23.12 14.79 15.09
N GLU A 208 -22.09 14.68 15.92
CA GLU A 208 -22.11 13.82 17.09
C GLU A 208 -23.20 14.22 18.08
N ASN A 209 -23.37 15.52 18.36
CA ASN A 209 -24.44 15.99 19.24
C ASN A 209 -25.84 15.70 18.68
N LEU A 210 -26.03 15.83 17.36
CA LEU A 210 -27.29 15.49 16.70
C LEU A 210 -27.59 13.98 16.76
N LEU A 211 -26.59 13.15 16.42
CA LEU A 211 -26.74 11.70 16.34
C LEU A 211 -26.84 11.03 17.72
N ASN A 212 -26.29 11.67 18.76
CA ASN A 212 -26.34 11.19 20.14
C ASN A 212 -27.42 11.90 20.99
N ALA A 213 -28.28 12.72 20.39
CA ALA A 213 -29.35 13.40 21.11
C ALA A 213 -30.32 12.38 21.77
N PRO A 214 -30.69 12.57 23.04
CA PRO A 214 -31.56 11.63 23.74
C PRO A 214 -33.00 11.75 23.26
N GLY A 215 -33.69 10.61 23.14
CA GLY A 215 -35.12 10.56 22.83
C GLY A 215 -35.47 9.48 21.80
N ALA A 216 -36.75 9.05 21.80
CA ALA A 216 -37.20 7.95 20.96
C ALA A 216 -37.22 8.32 19.46
N ARG A 217 -37.57 9.57 19.15
CA ARG A 217 -37.58 10.08 17.78
C ARG A 217 -36.16 10.23 17.25
N GLU A 218 -35.30 10.84 18.06
CA GLU A 218 -33.89 11.10 17.78
C GLU A 218 -33.15 9.79 17.51
N SER A 219 -33.35 8.79 18.38
CA SER A 219 -32.78 7.45 18.21
C SER A 219 -33.23 6.79 16.90
N LEU A 220 -34.51 6.92 16.52
CA LEU A 220 -35.04 6.34 15.29
C LEU A 220 -34.46 7.03 14.05
N VAL A 221 -34.35 8.36 14.05
CA VAL A 221 -33.77 9.13 12.95
C VAL A 221 -32.26 8.87 12.83
N ALA A 222 -31.51 8.89 13.93
CA ALA A 222 -30.08 8.61 13.93
C ALA A 222 -29.78 7.18 13.43
N ARG A 223 -30.59 6.20 13.86
CA ARG A 223 -30.53 4.84 13.33
C ARG A 223 -30.77 4.81 11.83
N TRP A 224 -31.84 5.44 11.34
CA TRP A 224 -32.18 5.48 9.92
C TRP A 224 -31.05 6.12 9.10
N LEU A 225 -30.54 7.27 9.53
CA LEU A 225 -29.43 7.96 8.86
C LEU A 225 -28.18 7.06 8.78
N TYR A 226 -27.80 6.44 9.90
CA TYR A 226 -26.66 5.52 9.92
C TYR A 226 -26.86 4.35 8.95
N GLU A 227 -28.02 3.68 8.99
CA GLU A 227 -28.32 2.53 8.14
C GLU A 227 -28.27 2.85 6.63
N HIS A 228 -28.44 4.12 6.25
CA HIS A 228 -28.38 4.56 4.85
C HIS A 228 -27.05 5.22 4.46
N LEU A 229 -26.24 5.66 5.42
CA LEU A 229 -25.01 6.43 5.18
C LEU A 229 -23.72 5.75 5.68
N PHE A 230 -23.79 4.61 6.38
CA PHE A 230 -22.60 3.97 6.97
C PHE A 230 -21.54 3.51 5.96
N LEU A 231 -21.90 3.37 4.67
CA LEU A 231 -20.96 3.04 3.59
C LEU A 231 -20.40 4.28 2.88
N ALA A 232 -20.90 5.47 3.20
CA ALA A 232 -20.48 6.70 2.56
C ALA A 232 -19.15 7.20 3.15
N HIS A 233 -18.34 7.80 2.27
CA HIS A 233 -17.23 8.66 2.68
C HIS A 233 -17.74 10.10 2.65
N LEU A 234 -17.66 10.77 3.79
CA LEU A 234 -18.18 12.11 3.98
C LEU A 234 -17.02 13.10 3.97
N TYR A 235 -17.28 14.30 3.47
CA TYR A 235 -16.39 15.43 3.62
C TYR A 235 -17.17 16.57 4.25
N PHE A 236 -16.46 17.48 4.92
CA PHE A 236 -17.08 18.65 5.52
C PHE A 236 -16.95 19.85 4.60
N GLU A 237 -17.97 20.72 4.61
CA GLU A 237 -17.92 21.95 3.84
C GLU A 237 -16.77 22.83 4.34
N GLY A 238 -15.92 23.27 3.40
CA GLY A 238 -14.69 24.00 3.72
C GLY A 238 -13.65 23.19 4.49
N GLY A 239 -13.76 21.86 4.52
CA GLY A 239 -12.75 20.96 5.07
C GLY A 239 -11.48 20.89 4.21
N GLU A 240 -10.50 20.11 4.68
CA GLU A 240 -9.23 19.94 3.98
C GLU A 240 -9.42 19.00 2.77
N PRO A 241 -8.88 19.34 1.58
CA PRO A 241 -8.95 18.46 0.43
C PRO A 241 -8.34 17.08 0.72
N GLY A 242 -9.09 16.02 0.43
CA GLY A 242 -8.66 14.64 0.67
C GLY A 242 -8.93 14.13 2.08
N HIS A 243 -9.45 14.95 3.00
CA HIS A 243 -9.99 14.46 4.27
C HIS A 243 -11.38 13.87 4.05
N PHE A 244 -11.50 12.58 4.35
CA PHE A 244 -12.77 11.87 4.33
C PHE A 244 -13.04 11.25 5.70
N PHE A 245 -14.32 11.26 6.07
CA PHE A 245 -14.82 10.79 7.34
C PHE A 245 -15.82 9.67 7.11
N GLN A 246 -15.85 8.72 8.04
CA GLN A 246 -16.83 7.64 8.06
C GLN A 246 -17.65 7.73 9.34
N TRP A 247 -18.90 7.31 9.26
CA TRP A 247 -19.72 7.15 10.45
C TRP A 247 -19.48 5.79 11.08
N VAL A 248 -19.18 5.82 12.37
CA VAL A 248 -18.94 4.61 13.17
C VAL A 248 -19.94 4.56 14.32
N ARG A 249 -20.34 3.34 14.68
CA ARG A 249 -21.06 3.11 15.94
C ARG A 249 -20.05 2.78 17.01
N SER A 250 -19.82 3.73 17.91
CA SER A 250 -18.97 3.51 19.07
C SER A 250 -19.80 3.20 20.31
N ARG A 251 -19.26 2.33 21.17
CA ARG A 251 -19.75 2.14 22.56
C ARG A 251 -18.93 2.94 23.57
N THR A 252 -17.82 3.55 23.15
CA THR A 252 -17.01 4.44 23.96
C THR A 252 -17.43 5.89 23.76
N PRO A 253 -17.46 6.72 24.83
CA PRO A 253 -17.75 8.15 24.69
C PRO A 253 -16.74 8.88 23.79
N VAL A 254 -17.17 10.04 23.28
CA VAL A 254 -16.52 10.93 22.29
C VAL A 254 -15.00 11.19 22.47
N ALA A 255 -14.44 10.98 23.66
CA ALA A 255 -13.05 11.33 23.97
C ALA A 255 -11.98 10.29 23.57
N SER A 256 -12.32 9.21 22.85
CA SER A 256 -11.33 8.25 22.37
C SER A 256 -11.68 7.73 20.98
N PRO A 257 -10.73 7.77 20.02
CA PRO A 257 -10.96 7.19 18.70
C PRO A 257 -11.31 5.71 18.87
N SER A 258 -12.43 5.30 18.29
CA SER A 258 -12.77 3.89 18.18
C SER A 258 -11.77 3.23 17.24
N THR A 259 -10.94 2.34 17.79
CA THR A 259 -10.14 1.38 17.01
C THR A 259 -11.03 0.43 16.23
#